data_AF-A0A0M2V862-F1
#
_entry.id   AF-A0A0M2V862-F1
#
_cell.length_a   1.000
_cell.length_b   1.000
_cell.length_c   1.000
_cell.angle_alpha   90.00
_cell.angle_beta   90.00
_cell.angle_gamma   90.00
#
_symmetry.space_group_name_H-M   'P 1'
#
loop_
_entity.id
_entity.type
_entity.pdbx_description
1 polymer ?
#
loop_
_entity_poly.entity_id
_entity_poly.type
_entity_poly.pdbx_seq_one_letter_code
_entity_poly.pdbx_strand_id
1 'polypeptide(L)' 'MLAIPPSPRLNFALLSEKDARLLFEVDQDEEVMRYLNGGKRTSMQQIIEIFLPRMAQYRCPERF' A
#
# COMPACT_ATOMS: atom_id res chain seq x y z
N MET A 1 7.51 13.67 10.98
CA MET A 1 6.42 12.84 10.43
C MET A 1 6.02 13.46 9.09
N LEU A 2 6.13 12.74 7.97
CA LEU A 2 5.81 13.29 6.64
C LEU A 2 4.30 13.52 6.53
N ALA A 3 3.88 14.76 6.29
CA ALA A 3 2.47 15.14 6.14
C ALA A 3 2.27 15.77 4.75
N ILE A 4 1.41 15.15 3.94
CA ILE A 4 1.04 15.66 2.62
C ILE A 4 -0.20 16.55 2.78
N PRO A 5 -0.17 17.81 2.30
CA PRO A 5 -1.33 18.69 2.36
C PRO A 5 -2.56 18.05 1.69
N PRO A 6 -3.74 18.14 2.30
CA PRO A 6 -4.96 17.65 1.67
C PRO A 6 -5.30 18.50 0.44
N SER A 7 -5.99 17.87 -0.52
CA SER A 7 -6.68 18.60 -1.58
C SER A 7 -8.09 19.00 -1.10
N PRO A 8 -8.87 19.80 -1.86
CA PRO A 8 -10.22 20.18 -1.44
C PRO A 8 -11.18 19.03 -1.11
N ARG A 9 -10.91 17.81 -1.60
CA ARG A 9 -11.78 16.63 -1.38
C ARG A 9 -11.06 15.40 -0.82
N LEU A 10 -9.74 15.40 -0.73
CA LEU A 10 -8.96 14.21 -0.39
C LEU A 10 -7.96 14.51 0.71
N ASN A 11 -7.89 13.58 1.68
CA ASN A 11 -6.89 13.54 2.72
C ASN A 11 -5.94 12.36 2.46
N PHE A 12 -4.69 12.50 2.91
CA PHE A 12 -3.65 11.50 2.70
C PHE A 12 -3.10 11.01 4.03
N ALA A 13 -2.91 9.70 4.14
CA ALA A 13 -2.31 9.04 5.29
C ALA A 13 -1.35 7.94 4.82
N LEU A 14 -0.37 7.60 5.65
CA LEU A 14 0.52 6.48 5.39
C LEU A 14 -0.22 5.16 5.65
N LEU A 15 -0.11 4.22 4.70
CA LEU A 15 -0.68 2.88 4.79
C LEU A 15 -0.23 2.14 6.05
N SER A 16 -1.18 1.47 6.69
CA SER A 16 -1.01 0.69 7.91
C SER A 16 -1.27 -0.80 7.73
N GLU A 17 -0.92 -1.60 8.75
CA GLU A 17 -1.23 -3.03 8.78
C GLU A 17 -2.76 -3.28 8.68
N LYS A 18 -3.56 -2.30 9.11
CA LYS A 18 -5.03 -2.36 9.04
C LYS A 18 -5.56 -2.23 7.61
N ASP A 19 -4.73 -1.77 6.69
CA ASP A 19 -5.11 -1.49 5.29
C ASP A 19 -4.81 -2.66 4.35
N ALA A 20 -4.43 -3.83 4.89
CA ALA A 20 -4.16 -5.06 4.14
C ALA A 20 -5.28 -5.41 3.14
N ARG A 21 -6.53 -5.26 3.58
CA ARG A 21 -7.72 -5.55 2.77
C ARG A 21 -7.86 -4.59 1.59
N LEU A 22 -7.56 -3.30 1.78
CA LEU A 22 -7.60 -2.30 0.71
C LEU A 22 -6.57 -2.61 -0.37
N LEU A 23 -5.34 -3.00 0.03
CA LEU A 23 -4.32 -3.45 -0.91
C LEU A 23 -4.78 -4.68 -1.70
N PHE A 24 -5.36 -5.66 -1.01
CA PHE A 24 -5.83 -6.89 -1.67
C PHE A 24 -6.93 -6.62 -2.69
N GLU A 25 -7.91 -5.78 -2.36
CA GLU A 25 -9.02 -5.43 -3.24
C GLU A 25 -8.53 -4.82 -4.57
N VAL A 26 -7.59 -3.88 -4.50
CA VAL A 26 -6.98 -3.27 -5.70
C VAL A 26 -6.19 -4.31 -6.49
N ASP A 27 -5.43 -5.16 -5.82
CA ASP A 27 -4.57 -6.16 -6.46
C ASP A 27 -5.34 -7.32 -7.13
N GLN A 28 -6.67 -7.40 -6.95
CA GLN A 28 -7.49 -8.41 -7.63
C GLN A 28 -7.93 -7.98 -9.03
N ASP A 29 -7.79 -6.71 -9.39
CA ASP A 29 -8.10 -6.23 -10.73
C ASP A 29 -6.88 -6.42 -11.65
N GLU A 30 -6.97 -7.36 -12.60
CA GLU A 30 -5.88 -7.64 -13.54
C GLU A 30 -5.55 -6.46 -14.44
N GLU A 31 -6.53 -5.62 -14.80
CA GLU A 31 -6.30 -4.46 -15.64
C GLU A 31 -5.51 -3.41 -14.87
N VAL A 32 -5.85 -3.16 -13.60
CA VAL A 32 -5.06 -2.31 -12.71
C VAL A 32 -3.64 -2.88 -12.55
N MET A 33 -3.54 -4.17 -12.24
CA MET A 33 -2.26 -4.83 -12.02
C MET A 33 -1.41 -4.92 -13.28
N ARG A 34 -2.01 -4.89 -14.47
CA ARG A 34 -1.28 -4.79 -15.76
C ARG A 34 -0.40 -3.55 -15.78
N TYR A 35 -0.87 -2.43 -15.25
CA TYR A 35 -0.11 -1.19 -15.18
C TYR A 35 0.88 -1.15 -14.01
N LEU A 36 0.69 -1.96 -12.96
CA LEU A 36 1.56 -1.98 -11.78
C LEU A 36 2.69 -3.01 -11.85
N ASN A 37 2.39 -4.24 -12.26
CA ASN A 37 3.34 -5.36 -12.21
C ASN A 37 3.19 -6.36 -13.37
N GLY A 38 2.49 -5.97 -14.45
CA GLY A 38 2.25 -6.83 -15.61
C GLY A 38 1.07 -7.80 -15.46
N GLY A 39 0.15 -7.54 -14.54
CA GLY A 39 -1.14 -8.25 -14.44
C GLY A 39 -1.16 -9.38 -13.43
N LYS A 40 -0.12 -9.48 -12.58
CA LYS A 40 -0.04 -10.53 -11.57
C LYS A 40 -0.80 -10.11 -10.32
N ARG A 41 -1.91 -10.77 -10.05
CA ARG A 41 -2.67 -10.59 -8.81
C ARG A 41 -1.82 -11.01 -7.61
N THR A 42 -1.90 -10.23 -6.54
CA THR A 42 -1.17 -10.50 -5.30
C THR A 42 -2.02 -11.33 -4.36
N SER A 43 -1.42 -12.33 -3.71
CA SER A 43 -2.11 -13.09 -2.66
C SER A 43 -2.11 -12.34 -1.32
N MET A 44 -3.09 -12.64 -0.46
CA MET A 44 -3.12 -12.07 0.89
C MET A 44 -1.86 -12.40 1.69
N GLN A 45 -1.30 -13.59 1.49
CA GLN A 45 -0.05 -13.99 2.14
C GLN A 45 1.11 -13.06 1.73
N GLN A 46 1.26 -12.76 0.44
CA GLN A 46 2.29 -11.85 -0.03
C GLN A 46 2.10 -10.44 0.56
N ILE A 47 0.85 -9.97 0.68
CA ILE A 47 0.55 -8.67 1.31
C ILE A 47 1.05 -8.62 2.75
N ILE A 48 0.75 -9.64 3.54
CA ILE A 48 1.12 -9.72 4.96
C ILE A 48 2.62 -9.92 5.16
N GLU A 49 3.24 -10.81 4.38
CA GLU A 49 4.63 -11.22 4.61
C GLU A 49 5.65 -10.30 3.92
N ILE A 50 5.25 -9.58 2.85
CA ILE A 50 6.19 -8.83 2.01
C ILE A 50 5.82 -7.34 1.97
N PHE A 51 4.59 -7.00 1.56
CA PHE A 51 4.23 -5.61 1.28
C PHE A 51 4.06 -4.77 2.55
N LEU A 52 3.30 -5.24 3.54
CA LEU A 52 3.08 -4.50 4.79
C LEU A 52 4.37 -4.26 5.60
N PRO A 53 5.27 -5.26 5.79
CA PRO A 53 6.54 -5.03 6.47
C PRO A 53 7.41 -3.99 5.76
N ARG A 54 7.42 -4.01 4.41
CA ARG A 54 8.11 -2.98 3.62
C ARG A 54 7.47 -1.60 3.83
N MET A 55 6.14 -1.50 3.83
CA MET A 55 5.46 -0.22 4.07
C MET A 55 5.69 0.34 5.47
N ALA A 56 5.79 -0.53 6.48
CA ALA A 56 6.07 -0.14 7.86
C ALA A 56 7.43 0.58 8.00
N GLN A 57 8.43 0.23 7.16
CA GLN A 57 9.74 0.90 7.19
C GLN A 57 9.65 2.39 6.89
N TYR A 58 8.69 2.81 6.04
CA TYR A 58 8.49 4.24 5.74
C TYR A 58 7.82 5.03 6.86
N ARG A 59 7.24 4.35 7.87
CA ARG A 59 6.61 5.00 9.03
C ARG A 59 7.55 5.27 10.19
N CYS A 60 8.74 4.65 10.20
CA CYS A 60 9.78 4.89 11.20
C CYS A 60 11.00 5.57 10.56
N PRO A 61 10.96 6.90 10.34
CA PRO A 61 12.06 7.63 9.71
C PRO A 61 13.37 7.63 10.52
N GLU A 62 13.34 7.29 11.81
CA GLU A 62 14.53 7.25 12.69
C GLU A 62 15.48 6.08 12.42
N ARG A 63 15.14 5.18 11.48
CA ARG A 63 15.95 4.01 11.13
C ARG A 63 16.90 4.22 9.94
N PHE A 64 17.03 5.45 9.44
CA PHE A 64 17.95 5.84 8.35
C PHE A 64 18.89 6.95 8.78
#